data_AF-A0A8S3WYY8-F1
#
_entry.id   AF-A0A8S3WYY8-F1
#
_cell.length_a   1.000
_cell.length_b   1.000
_cell.length_c   1.000
_cell.angle_alpha   90.00
_cell.angle_beta   90.00
_cell.angle_gamma   90.00
#
_symmetry.space_group_name_H-M   'P 1'
#
loop_
_entity.id
_entity.type
_entity.pdbx_description
1 polymer ?
#
loop_
_entity_poly.entity_id
_entity_poly.type
_entity_poly.pdbx_seq_one_letter_code
_entity_poly.pdbx_strand_id
1 'polypeptide(L)'
;MKGEKRRNYDSSRFKEAYMKVIRNNWSAYKASKEYGIPWSTLRRHIATHGGESFDLPKLGRPLTLDSDLECKFVSYIIKMQELGFGLSVTDIKAKCYALAV
;
A
#
# COMPACT_ATOMS: atom_id res chain seq x y z
N MET A 1 -22.24 -7.28 15.98
CA MET A 1 -21.21 -6.48 15.27
C MET A 1 -20.36 -7.42 14.43
N LYS A 2 -20.50 -7.42 13.09
CA LYS A 2 -19.84 -8.42 12.22
C LYS A 2 -18.52 -7.84 11.68
N GLY A 3 -17.49 -7.89 12.51
CA GLY A 3 -16.14 -7.47 12.17
C GLY A 3 -15.32 -8.62 11.61
N GLU A 4 -15.40 -8.87 10.30
CA GLU A 4 -14.33 -9.54 9.55
C GLU A 4 -14.57 -9.34 8.04
N LYS A 5 -14.08 -8.22 7.53
CA LYS A 5 -13.96 -7.97 6.08
C LYS A 5 -12.55 -7.47 5.77
N ARG A 6 -11.53 -8.16 6.29
CA ARG A 6 -10.14 -7.85 5.90
C ARG A 6 -9.89 -8.44 4.52
N ARG A 7 -9.40 -7.60 3.60
CA ARG A 7 -8.98 -8.00 2.26
C ARG A 7 -7.81 -8.96 2.41
N ASN A 8 -8.01 -10.23 2.08
CA ASN A 8 -7.02 -11.29 2.27
C ASN A 8 -6.29 -11.65 0.96
N TYR A 9 -6.16 -10.68 0.05
CA TYR A 9 -5.40 -10.87 -1.19
C TYR A 9 -4.13 -10.03 -1.13
N ASP A 10 -3.04 -10.69 -1.50
CA ASP A 10 -1.71 -10.10 -1.54
C ASP A 10 -1.58 -9.05 -2.66
N SER A 11 -0.73 -8.04 -2.41
CA SER A 11 -0.46 -6.95 -3.35
C SER A 11 0.09 -7.47 -4.69
N SER A 12 0.98 -8.47 -4.67
CA SER A 12 1.56 -9.07 -5.87
C SER A 12 0.48 -9.77 -6.70
N ARG A 13 -0.36 -10.60 -6.06
CA ARG A 13 -1.46 -11.30 -6.73
C ARG A 13 -2.45 -10.34 -7.37
N PHE A 14 -2.70 -9.20 -6.73
CA PHE A 14 -3.54 -8.16 -7.31
C PHE A 14 -2.92 -7.54 -8.56
N LYS A 15 -1.63 -7.19 -8.49
CA LYS A 15 -0.90 -6.63 -9.64
C LYS A 15 -0.92 -7.59 -10.82
N GLU A 16 -0.64 -8.86 -10.59
CA GLU A 16 -0.68 -9.90 -11.63
C GLU A 16 -2.07 -10.06 -12.24
N ALA A 17 -3.12 -10.13 -11.42
CA ALA A 17 -4.50 -10.22 -11.89
C ALA A 17 -4.88 -9.00 -12.75
N TYR A 18 -4.49 -7.79 -12.32
CA TYR A 18 -4.72 -6.55 -13.06
C TYR A 18 -4.01 -6.57 -14.43
N MET A 19 -2.73 -6.94 -14.45
CA MET A 19 -1.94 -7.01 -15.69
C MET A 19 -2.45 -8.09 -16.65
N LYS A 20 -2.99 -9.20 -16.14
CA LYS A 20 -3.65 -10.22 -16.97
C LYS A 20 -4.90 -9.68 -17.67
N VAL A 21 -5.67 -8.83 -16.99
CA VAL A 21 -6.85 -8.20 -17.59
C VAL A 21 -6.44 -7.16 -18.64
N ILE A 22 -5.47 -6.30 -18.33
CA ILE A 22 -5.05 -5.22 -19.25
C ILE A 22 -4.25 -5.75 -20.46
N ARG A 23 -3.25 -6.62 -20.25
CA ARG A 23 -2.32 -7.05 -21.31
C ARG A 23 -2.71 -8.36 -21.99
N ASN A 24 -3.23 -9.31 -21.23
CA ASN A 24 -3.53 -10.66 -21.75
C ASN A 24 -5.00 -10.81 -22.20
N ASN A 25 -5.75 -9.70 -22.23
CA ASN A 25 -7.16 -9.64 -22.61
C ASN A 25 -8.06 -10.60 -21.81
N TRP A 26 -7.72 -10.85 -20.53
CA TRP A 26 -8.56 -11.66 -19.66
C TRP A 26 -9.78 -10.87 -19.23
N SER A 27 -10.92 -11.55 -19.08
CA SER A 27 -12.07 -10.94 -18.40
C SER A 27 -11.76 -10.76 -16.92
N ALA A 28 -12.24 -9.66 -16.32
CA ALA A 28 -12.13 -9.42 -14.89
C ALA A 28 -12.73 -10.57 -14.05
N TYR A 29 -13.71 -11.29 -14.61
CA TYR A 29 -14.30 -12.48 -13.98
C TYR A 29 -13.33 -13.66 -13.93
N LYS A 30 -12.63 -13.93 -15.04
CA LYS A 30 -11.60 -14.97 -15.10
C LYS A 30 -10.47 -14.68 -14.12
N ALA A 31 -9.95 -13.45 -14.12
CA ALA A 31 -8.90 -13.03 -13.19
C ALA A 31 -9.36 -13.12 -11.71
N SER A 32 -10.62 -12.80 -11.42
CA SER A 32 -11.20 -12.92 -10.07
C SER A 32 -11.17 -14.36 -9.56
N LYS A 33 -11.57 -15.32 -10.40
CA LYS A 33 -11.58 -16.74 -10.05
C LYS A 33 -10.18 -17.31 -9.84
N GLU A 34 -9.25 -16.95 -10.72
CA GLU A 34 -7.88 -17.46 -10.69
C GLU A 34 -7.09 -16.94 -9.48
N TYR A 35 -7.19 -15.63 -9.22
CA TYR A 35 -6.37 -14.97 -8.20
C TYR A 35 -7.08 -14.82 -6.84
N GLY A 36 -8.34 -15.23 -6.71
CA GLY A 36 -9.11 -15.14 -5.47
C GLY A 36 -9.46 -13.70 -5.06
N ILE A 37 -9.45 -12.76 -6.01
CA ILE A 37 -9.70 -11.34 -5.76
C ILE A 37 -11.15 -11.04 -6.13
N PRO A 38 -11.93 -10.29 -5.32
CA PRO A 38 -13.31 -9.99 -5.65
C PRO A 38 -13.43 -9.25 -6.99
N TRP A 39 -14.29 -9.75 -7.86
CA TRP A 39 -14.54 -9.19 -9.20
C TRP A 39 -14.84 -7.68 -9.18
N SER A 40 -15.66 -7.24 -8.22
CA SER A 40 -16.00 -5.82 -8.04
C SER A 40 -14.78 -4.96 -7.74
N THR A 41 -13.78 -5.50 -7.06
CA THR A 41 -12.52 -4.80 -6.77
C THR A 41 -11.70 -4.64 -8.04
N LEU A 42 -11.47 -5.72 -8.79
CA LEU A 42 -10.74 -5.66 -10.06
C LEU A 42 -11.42 -4.68 -11.03
N ARG A 43 -12.75 -4.79 -11.20
CA ARG A 43 -13.52 -3.89 -12.06
C ARG A 43 -13.40 -2.44 -11.64
N ARG A 44 -13.49 -2.14 -10.34
CA ARG A 44 -13.32 -0.77 -9.81
C ARG A 44 -11.94 -0.23 -10.14
N HIS A 45 -10.86 -0.99 -9.86
CA HIS A 45 -9.50 -0.53 -10.15
C HIS A 45 -9.23 -0.34 -11.65
N ILE A 46 -9.77 -1.21 -12.51
CA ILE A 46 -9.68 -1.07 -13.97
C ILE A 46 -10.38 0.21 -14.42
N ALA A 47 -11.62 0.45 -13.94
CA ALA A 47 -12.38 1.65 -14.29
C ALA A 47 -11.71 2.95 -13.78
N THR A 48 -11.04 2.91 -12.63
CA THR A 48 -10.40 4.09 -12.03
C THR A 48 -9.01 4.39 -12.61
N HIS A 49 -8.20 3.37 -12.88
CA HIS A 49 -6.78 3.56 -13.25
C HIS A 49 -6.44 3.21 -14.70
N GLY A 50 -7.30 2.45 -15.40
CA GLY A 50 -7.39 2.35 -16.87
C GLY A 50 -6.14 2.09 -17.72
N GLY A 51 -4.95 1.86 -17.15
CA GLY A 51 -3.68 1.92 -17.87
C GLY A 51 -2.61 0.97 -17.35
N GLU A 52 -1.49 0.89 -18.06
CA GLU A 52 -0.40 -0.04 -17.74
C GLU A 52 0.41 0.34 -16.50
N SER A 53 0.42 1.63 -16.12
CA SER A 53 1.09 2.13 -14.93
C SER A 53 0.19 1.96 -13.71
N PHE A 54 0.13 0.72 -13.21
CA PHE A 54 -0.59 0.42 -11.98
C PHE A 54 0.36 0.45 -10.78
N ASP A 55 0.52 1.63 -10.20
CA ASP A 55 1.02 1.76 -8.84
C ASP A 55 -0.12 1.42 -7.89
N LEU A 56 0.00 0.25 -7.26
CA LEU A 56 -0.90 -0.15 -6.19
C LEU A 56 -0.79 0.91 -5.08
N PRO A 57 -1.87 1.68 -4.77
CA PRO A 57 -1.85 2.43 -3.53
C PRO A 57 -1.64 1.43 -2.41
N LYS A 58 -0.68 1.73 -1.51
CA LYS A 58 -0.30 0.89 -0.36
C LYS A 58 -1.58 0.31 0.25
N LEU A 59 -1.72 -1.01 0.27
CA LEU A 59 -2.96 -1.65 0.74
C LEU A 59 -3.16 -1.27 2.21
N GLY A 60 -4.18 -0.46 2.49
CA GLY A 60 -4.52 -0.05 3.87
C GLY A 60 -4.76 1.44 4.01
N ARG A 61 -4.56 1.95 5.22
CA ARG A 61 -4.65 3.37 5.51
C ARG A 61 -3.50 4.10 4.79
N PRO A 62 -3.75 5.25 4.14
CA PRO A 62 -2.66 6.04 3.58
C PRO A 62 -1.64 6.36 4.67
N LEU A 63 -0.38 6.45 4.27
CA LEU A 63 0.70 6.85 5.16
C LEU A 63 0.46 8.28 5.61
N THR A 64 0.80 8.58 6.86
CA THR A 64 0.75 9.94 7.38
C THR A 64 1.87 10.80 6.78
N LEU A 65 2.98 10.19 6.38
CA LEU A 65 4.14 10.83 5.76
C LEU A 65 4.35 10.28 4.35
N ASP A 66 4.98 11.07 3.49
CA ASP A 66 5.44 10.60 2.20
C ASP A 66 6.50 9.49 2.34
N SER A 67 6.56 8.57 1.37
CA SER A 67 7.43 7.39 1.44
C SER A 67 8.91 7.77 1.59
N ASP A 68 9.36 8.83 0.92
CA ASP A 68 10.75 9.28 1.01
C ASP A 68 11.06 9.89 2.38
N LEU A 69 10.09 10.57 2.98
CA LEU A 69 10.20 11.11 4.33
C LEU A 69 10.24 9.99 5.38
N GLU A 70 9.44 8.94 5.23
CA GLU A 70 9.49 7.76 6.10
C GLU A 70 10.89 7.12 6.09
N CYS A 71 11.46 6.91 4.90
CA CYS A 71 12.81 6.36 4.77
C CYS A 71 13.87 7.24 5.48
N LYS A 72 13.82 8.57 5.28
CA LYS A 72 14.72 9.50 5.97
C LYS A 72 14.58 9.43 7.48
N PHE A 73 13.34 9.31 7.98
CA PHE A 73 13.07 9.18 9.41
C PHE A 73 13.62 7.90 10.00
N VAL A 74 13.45 6.76 9.32
CA VAL A 74 14.00 5.48 9.76
C VAL A 74 15.52 5.56 9.84
N SER A 75 16.18 6.09 8.81
CA SER A 75 17.64 6.30 8.82
C SER A 75 18.09 7.21 9.96
N TYR A 76 17.33 8.27 10.25
CA TYR A 76 17.63 9.17 11.36
C TYR A 76 17.50 8.47 12.73
N ILE A 77 16.45 7.68 12.94
CA ILE A 77 16.23 6.93 14.19
C ILE A 77 17.39 5.94 14.42
N ILE A 78 17.77 5.18 13.40
CA ILE A 78 18.89 4.23 13.48
C ILE A 78 20.19 4.95 13.85
N LYS A 79 20.50 6.07 13.18
CA LYS A 79 21.71 6.86 13.46
C LYS A 79 21.72 7.39 14.90
N MET A 80 20.59 7.87 15.41
CA MET A 80 20.50 8.35 16.78
C MET A 80 20.69 7.22 17.79
N GLN A 81 20.15 6.03 17.49
CA GLN A 81 20.37 4.84 18.31
C GLN A 81 21.84 4.40 18.32
N GLU A 82 22.53 4.42 17.18
CA GLU A 82 23.97 4.11 17.09
C GLU A 82 24.84 5.09 17.89
N LEU A 83 24.44 6.37 17.96
CA LEU A 83 25.11 7.40 18.74
C LEU A 83 24.80 7.33 20.24
N GLY A 84 23.98 6.37 20.69
CA GLY A 84 23.57 6.20 22.08
C GLY A 84 22.40 7.08 22.52
N PHE A 85 21.78 7.83 21.59
CA PHE A 85 20.61 8.66 21.84
C PHE A 85 19.35 7.96 21.34
N GLY A 86 18.80 7.06 22.15
CA GLY A 86 17.51 6.44 21.85
C GLY A 86 16.39 7.48 21.85
N LEU A 87 15.76 7.72 20.70
CA LEU A 87 14.60 8.60 20.62
C LEU A 87 13.36 7.89 21.17
N SER A 88 12.61 8.58 22.03
CA SER A 88 11.34 8.05 22.48
C SER A 88 10.29 8.12 21.37
N VAL A 89 9.26 7.28 21.47
CA VAL A 89 8.11 7.32 20.57
C VAL A 89 7.45 8.70 20.56
N THR A 90 7.46 9.40 21.70
CA THR A 90 6.90 10.74 21.84
C THR A 90 7.68 11.76 21.01
N ASP A 91 9.00 11.71 21.06
CA ASP A 91 9.88 12.62 20.30
C ASP A 91 9.75 12.40 18.79
N ILE A 92 9.66 11.13 18.39
CA ILE A 92 9.45 10.76 16.98
C ILE A 92 8.11 11.32 16.50
N LYS A 93 7.03 11.11 17.25
CA LYS A 93 5.70 11.62 16.90
C LYS A 93 5.70 13.15 16.80
N ALA A 94 6.30 13.85 17.76
CA ALA A 94 6.38 15.31 17.75
C ALA A 94 7.09 15.83 16.49
N LYS A 95 8.21 15.20 16.10
CA LYS A 95 8.94 15.53 14.87
C LYS A 95 8.14 15.21 13.61
N CYS A 96 7.45 14.07 13.56
CA CYS A 96 6.61 13.71 12.41
C CYS A 96 5.45 14.69 12.22
N TYR A 97 4.79 15.13 13.30
CA TYR A 97 3.72 16.13 13.22
C TYR A 97 4.22 17.50 12.76
N ALA A 98 5.43 17.91 13.18
CA ALA A 98 6.01 19.17 12.75
C ALA A 98 6.35 19.20 11.24
N LEU A 99 6.64 18.04 10.64
CA LEU A 99 6.99 17.92 9.22
C LEU A 99 5.81 17.60 8.30
N ALA A 100 4.66 17.22 8.86
CA ALA A 100 3.45 16.90 8.11
C ALA A 100 2.55 18.13 7.81
N VAL A 101 3.09 19.34 8.01
CA VAL A 101 2.48 20.64 7.64
C VAL A 101 2.91 21.01 6.23
#